data_AF-A0A496SWR9-F1
#
_entry.id   AF-A0A496SWR9-F1
#
_cell.length_a   1.000
_cell.length_b   1.000
_cell.length_c   1.000
_cell.angle_alpha   90.00
_cell.angle_beta   90.00
_cell.angle_gamma   90.00
#
_symmetry.space_group_name_H-M   'P 1'
#
loop_
_entity.id
_entity.type
_entity.pdbx_description
1 polymer ?
#
loop_
_entity_poly.entity_id
_entity_poly.type
_entity_poly.pdbx_seq_one_letter_code
_entity_poly.pdbx_strand_id
1 'polypeptide(L)' 'MARPPRVKRLKVKEGKKLGIGQYPNFSVTGSVTGMRKRFYGQQALLVRCGSYIYNVPKSIYDQAK' A
#
# COMPACT_ATOMS: atom_id res chain seq x y z
N MET A 1 -22.23 -0.77 0.79
CA MET A 1 -20.85 -0.84 1.33
C MET A 1 -19.94 0.02 0.46
N ALA A 2 -19.14 0.90 1.07
CA ALA A 2 -18.17 1.70 0.31
C ALA A 2 -17.12 0.79 -0.35
N ARG A 3 -16.73 1.09 -1.59
CA ARG A 3 -15.70 0.32 -2.30
C ARG A 3 -14.34 0.53 -1.60
N PRO A 4 -13.54 -0.52 -1.37
CA PRO A 4 -12.23 -0.37 -0.77
C PRO A 4 -11.32 0.51 -1.65
N PRO A 5 -10.42 1.31 -1.06
CA PRO A 5 -9.42 2.08 -1.80
C PRO A 5 -8.62 1.20 -2.77
N ARG A 6 -8.35 1.71 -3.97
CA ARG A 6 -7.50 1.00 -4.94
C ARG A 6 -6.06 0.97 -4.45
N VAL A 7 -5.29 -0.03 -4.86
CA VAL A 7 -3.84 -0.02 -4.62
C VAL A 7 -3.22 0.94 -5.63
N LYS A 8 -2.54 1.98 -5.15
CA LYS A 8 -1.79 2.91 -6.00
C LYS A 8 -0.38 2.41 -6.28
N ARG A 9 0.31 2.96 -7.28
CA ARG A 9 1.71 2.61 -7.55
C ARG A 9 2.63 3.77 -7.18
N LEU A 10 3.80 3.41 -6.65
CA LEU A 10 4.87 4.35 -6.35
C LEU A 10 6.17 3.81 -6.94
N LYS A 11 6.94 4.69 -7.57
CA LYS A 11 8.26 4.35 -8.10
C LYS A 11 9.20 4.04 -6.94
N VAL A 12 10.08 3.07 -7.10
CA VAL A 12 11.05 2.66 -6.04
C VAL A 12 11.90 3.82 -5.55
N LYS A 13 12.35 4.70 -6.46
CA LYS A 13 13.10 5.92 -6.12
C LYS A 13 12.31 6.85 -5.19
N GLU A 14 11.02 7.05 -5.47
CA GLU A 14 10.15 7.91 -4.65
C GLU A 14 9.79 7.24 -3.32
N GLY A 15 9.53 5.92 -3.32
CA GLY A 15 9.32 5.16 -2.09
C GLY A 15 10.52 5.21 -1.15
N LYS A 16 11.74 5.16 -1.69
CA LYS A 16 12.97 5.30 -0.90
C LYS A 16 13.11 6.71 -0.31
N LYS A 17 12.82 7.77 -1.08
CA LYS A 17 12.81 9.15 -0.58
C LYS A 17 11.79 9.38 0.53
N LEU A 18 10.60 8.79 0.39
CA LEU A 18 9.51 8.88 1.37
C LEU A 18 9.68 7.93 2.57
N GLY A 19 10.77 7.15 2.62
CA GLY A 19 11.05 6.26 3.74
C GLY A 19 10.01 5.16 3.93
N ILE A 20 9.30 4.72 2.88
CA ILE A 20 8.15 3.81 3.04
C ILE A 20 8.52 2.43 3.62
N GLY A 21 9.81 2.09 3.63
CA GLY A 21 10.34 0.83 4.16
C GLY A 21 10.06 0.63 5.65
N GLN A 22 9.77 1.70 6.39
CA GLN A 22 9.38 1.61 7.80
C GLN A 22 7.96 1.08 8.02
N TYR A 23 7.12 1.05 6.98
CA TYR A 23 5.73 0.65 7.09
C TYR A 23 5.54 -0.86 6.87
N PRO A 24 4.50 -1.46 7.50
CA PRO A 24 4.12 -2.85 7.24
C PRO A 24 3.88 -3.10 5.76
N ASN A 25 4.35 -4.23 5.26
CA ASN A 25 4.27 -4.58 3.85
C ASN A 25 4.09 -6.08 3.62
N PHE A 26 3.70 -6.43 2.40
CA PHE A 26 3.57 -7.81 1.94
C PHE A 26 4.00 -7.93 0.48
N SER A 27 4.35 -9.16 0.05
CA SER A 27 4.73 -9.44 -1.34
C SER A 27 3.62 -9.07 -2.32
N VAL A 28 3.95 -8.58 -3.53
CA VAL A 28 2.94 -8.28 -4.57
C VAL A 28 2.12 -9.49 -4.99
N THR A 29 2.64 -10.69 -4.77
CA THR A 29 1.94 -11.96 -5.07
C THR A 29 0.84 -12.26 -4.05
N GLY A 30 0.81 -11.56 -2.92
CA GLY A 30 -0.21 -11.70 -1.89
C GLY A 30 -1.57 -11.13 -2.32
N SER A 31 -2.64 -11.76 -1.84
CA SER A 31 -4.02 -11.30 -2.12
C SER A 31 -4.32 -10.01 -1.37
N VAL A 32 -4.45 -8.89 -2.11
CA VAL A 32 -4.84 -7.59 -1.54
C VAL A 32 -6.16 -7.67 -0.78
N THR A 33 -7.16 -8.35 -1.35
CA THR A 33 -8.48 -8.55 -0.72
C THR A 33 -8.36 -9.35 0.56
N GLY A 34 -7.56 -10.43 0.56
CA GLY A 34 -7.28 -11.23 1.75
C GLY A 34 -6.56 -10.42 2.83
N MET A 35 -5.55 -9.64 2.45
CA MET A 35 -4.76 -8.80 3.36
C MET A 35 -5.61 -7.70 4.01
N ARG A 36 -6.48 -7.04 3.25
CA ARG A 36 -7.47 -6.09 3.79
C ARG A 36 -8.43 -6.76 4.77
N LYS A 37 -8.93 -7.96 4.45
CA LYS A 37 -9.92 -8.64 5.31
C LYS A 37 -9.34 -9.13 6.63
N ARG A 38 -8.09 -9.60 6.64
CA ARG A 38 -7.48 -10.28 7.80
C ARG A 38 -6.58 -9.39 8.64
N PHE A 39 -5.86 -8.44 8.02
CA PHE A 39 -4.75 -7.74 8.70
C PHE A 39 -4.91 -6.22 8.71
N TYR A 40 -5.21 -5.59 7.57
CA TYR A 40 -5.14 -4.12 7.45
C TYR A 40 -6.49 -3.39 7.54
N GLY A 41 -7.61 -4.10 7.37
CA GLY A 41 -8.94 -3.51 7.27
C GLY A 41 -9.35 -3.13 5.85
N GLN A 42 -10.66 -3.04 5.61
CA GLN A 42 -11.21 -2.73 4.28
C GLN A 42 -10.83 -1.32 3.78
N GLN A 43 -10.54 -0.39 4.69
CA GLN A 43 -10.17 1.00 4.36
C GLN A 43 -8.66 1.24 4.31
N ALA A 44 -7.84 0.19 4.38
CA ALA A 44 -6.38 0.32 4.32
C ALA A 44 -5.91 1.08 3.07
N LEU A 45 -4.87 1.91 3.24
CA LEU A 45 -4.27 2.68 2.16
C LEU A 45 -3.01 1.96 1.71
N LEU A 46 -3.14 1.24 0.59
CA LEU A 46 -2.11 0.33 0.11
C LEU A 46 -1.42 0.93 -1.11
N VAL A 47 -0.08 0.92 -1.08
CA VAL A 47 0.76 1.41 -2.19
C VAL A 47 1.72 0.31 -2.61
N ARG A 48 1.68 -0.04 -3.90
CA ARG A 48 2.65 -0.96 -4.51
C ARG A 48 3.92 -0.20 -4.86
N CYS A 49 5.05 -0.69 -4.36
CA CYS A 49 6.37 -0.18 -4.67
C CYS A 49 7.32 -1.36 -4.94
N GLY A 50 7.75 -1.51 -6.20
CA GLY A 50 8.58 -2.64 -6.62
C GLY A 50 7.88 -3.99 -6.42
N SER A 51 8.53 -4.87 -5.64
CA SER A 51 8.09 -6.23 -5.32
C SER A 51 7.27 -6.34 -4.02
N TYR A 52 6.85 -5.20 -3.45
CA TYR A 52 6.05 -5.17 -2.22
C TYR A 52 4.87 -4.20 -2.30
N ILE A 53 3.88 -4.41 -1.43
CA ILE A 53 2.72 -3.55 -1.20
C ILE A 53 2.76 -3.11 0.27
N TYR A 54 2.76 -1.80 0.49
CA TYR A 54 2.92 -1.16 1.79
C TYR A 54 1.59 -0.59 2.28
N ASN A 55 1.31 -0.74 3.57
CA ASN A 55 0.21 -0.04 4.24
C ASN A 55 0.73 1.31 4.77
N VAL A 56 0.37 2.40 4.10
CA VAL A 56 0.96 3.73 4.33
C VAL A 56 -0.09 4.72 4.82
N PRO A 57 0.32 5.82 5.48
CA PRO A 57 -0.60 6.91 5.81
C PRO A 57 -1.10 7.63 4.55
N LYS A 58 -2.19 8.37 4.73
CA LYS A 58 -2.85 9.14 3.66
C LYS A 58 -1.92 10.12 2.94
N SER A 59 -1.00 10.76 3.66
CA SER A 59 0.00 11.67 3.09
C SER A 59 0.87 11.04 2.01
N ILE A 60 1.24 9.78 2.15
CA ILE A 60 2.04 9.03 1.16
C ILE A 60 1.13 8.45 0.08
N TYR A 61 -0.04 7.94 0.47
CA TYR A 61 -1.01 7.39 -0.47
C TYR A 61 -1.49 8.44 -1.49
N ASP A 62 -1.68 9.69 -1.08
CA ASP A 62 -2.11 10.77 -1.97
C ASP A 62 -1.01 11.20 -2.95
N GLN A 63 0.27 11.02 -2.60
CA GLN A 63 1.42 11.24 -3.49
C GLN A 63 1.62 10.11 -4.52
N ALA A 64 1.12 8.91 -4.24
CA ALA A 64 1.17 7.79 -5.18
C ALA A 64 0.13 7.95 -6.32
N LYS A 65 0.46 7.44 -7.51
CA LYS A 65 -0.38 7.49 -8.72
C LYS A 65 -0.80 6.10 -9.20
#